data_AF-A0A6B0BRF4-F1
#
_entry.id   AF-A0A6B0BRF4-F1
#
_cell.length_a   1.000
_cell.length_b   1.000
_cell.length_c   1.000
_cell.angle_alpha   90.00
_cell.angle_beta   90.00
_cell.angle_gamma   90.00
#
_symmetry.space_group_name_H-M   'P 1'
#
loop_
_entity.id
_entity.type
_entity.pdbx_description
1 polymer ?
#
loop_
_entity_poly.entity_id
_entity_poly.type
_entity_poly.pdbx_seq_one_letter_code
_entity_poly.pdbx_strand_id
1 'polypeptide(L)'
;YQQVGIFSNAFNILTVAIIMINTFDLVMIPRITKMSIQQSHSLTKTLADNMNIQLILTIPMVFGLIAIMPSFYLWFFGEEFASTVPLMTILAILVLIIPLNMLISRQYLLIVNKIRLYNASITIGAVMNLVLCLVLIYFYGIYGAAIARLITEFFLLIWRFIDITKINVKLNIVSTIQCVIAAVMMFIVLGVVNHYLPPTMYATLLLIAIGIVVYLLLMMTMKNQYVRQILRHLRHKTI
;
A
#
# COMPACT_ATOMS: atom_id res chain seq x y z
N TYR A 1 10.60 -25.76 -7.46
CA TYR A 1 10.18 -24.79 -8.49
C TYR A 1 8.74 -24.30 -8.32
N GLN A 2 7.76 -25.18 -8.08
CA GLN A 2 6.35 -24.79 -7.92
C GLN A 2 6.11 -23.72 -6.84
N GLN A 3 6.72 -23.84 -5.65
CA GLN A 3 6.58 -22.83 -4.59
C GLN A 3 7.17 -21.45 -4.96
N VAL A 4 8.28 -21.40 -5.70
CA VAL A 4 8.88 -20.14 -6.17
C VAL A 4 7.98 -19.47 -7.21
N GLY A 5 7.40 -20.27 -8.12
CA GLY A 5 6.42 -19.78 -9.09
C GLY A 5 5.16 -19.22 -8.42
N ILE A 6 4.62 -19.92 -7.42
CA ILE A 6 3.50 -19.46 -6.60
C ILE A 6 3.81 -18.11 -5.96
N PHE A 7 4.96 -17.99 -5.26
CA PHE A 7 5.34 -16.75 -4.60
C PHE A 7 5.46 -15.58 -5.60
N SER A 8 6.10 -15.84 -6.75
CA SER A 8 6.30 -14.83 -7.80
C SER A 8 4.97 -14.33 -8.36
N ASN A 9 4.05 -15.24 -8.71
CA ASN A 9 2.72 -14.88 -9.22
C ASN A 9 1.94 -14.05 -8.22
N ALA A 10 1.97 -14.50 -6.97
CA ALA A 10 1.35 -13.84 -5.85
C ALA A 10 1.90 -12.41 -5.70
N PHE A 11 3.22 -12.26 -5.65
CA PHE A 11 3.88 -10.97 -5.52
C PHE A 11 3.66 -10.04 -6.72
N ASN A 12 3.56 -10.58 -7.94
CA ASN A 12 3.33 -9.79 -9.16
C ASN A 12 1.97 -9.08 -9.13
N ILE A 13 0.92 -9.73 -8.63
CA ILE A 13 -0.42 -9.12 -8.48
C ILE A 13 -0.35 -7.90 -7.55
N LEU A 14 0.35 -8.04 -6.42
CA LEU A 14 0.54 -6.94 -5.48
C LEU A 14 1.40 -5.82 -6.06
N THR A 15 2.38 -6.19 -6.89
CA THR A 15 3.26 -5.24 -7.57
C THR A 15 2.49 -4.30 -8.49
N VAL A 16 1.41 -4.76 -9.14
CA VAL A 16 0.53 -3.89 -9.94
C VAL A 16 -0.08 -2.76 -9.08
N ALA A 17 -0.62 -3.10 -7.90
CA ALA A 17 -1.16 -2.12 -6.98
C ALA A 17 -0.07 -1.14 -6.48
N ILE A 18 1.10 -1.67 -6.14
CA ILE A 18 2.26 -0.86 -5.69
C ILE A 18 2.72 0.11 -6.80
N ILE A 19 2.79 -0.33 -8.06
CA ILE A 19 3.17 0.52 -9.20
C ILE A 19 2.16 1.64 -9.43
N MET A 20 0.86 1.36 -9.29
CA MET A 20 -0.19 2.37 -9.43
C MET A 20 0.01 3.50 -8.42
N ILE A 21 0.33 3.18 -7.17
CA ILE A 21 0.61 4.17 -6.12
C ILE A 21 1.93 4.90 -6.39
N ASN A 22 2.98 4.19 -6.80
CA ASN A 22 4.26 4.81 -7.12
C ASN A 22 4.17 5.82 -8.28
N THR A 23 3.27 5.59 -9.23
CA THR A 23 3.01 6.54 -10.32
C THR A 23 2.54 7.88 -9.77
N PHE A 24 1.67 7.88 -8.74
CA PHE A 24 1.27 9.10 -8.05
C PHE A 24 2.47 9.79 -7.37
N ASP A 25 3.33 9.03 -6.70
CA ASP A 25 4.52 9.56 -6.04
C ASP A 25 5.48 10.25 -7.02
N LEU A 26 5.70 9.67 -8.21
CA LEU A 26 6.57 10.24 -9.24
C LEU A 26 6.10 11.62 -9.72
N VAL A 27 4.78 11.82 -9.82
CA VAL A 27 4.20 13.11 -10.23
C VAL A 27 4.38 14.19 -9.16
N MET A 28 4.52 13.80 -7.89
CA MET A 28 4.71 14.74 -6.77
C MET A 28 6.16 15.19 -6.59
N ILE A 29 7.14 14.38 -7.02
CA ILE A 29 8.58 14.67 -6.80
C ILE A 29 9.00 16.07 -7.28
N PRO A 30 8.70 16.52 -8.52
CA PRO A 30 9.16 17.83 -9.00
C PRO A 30 8.66 19.00 -8.13
N ARG A 31 7.41 18.89 -7.64
CA ARG A 31 6.78 19.89 -6.77
C ARG A 31 7.50 19.97 -5.42
N ILE A 32 7.80 18.82 -4.83
CA ILE A 32 8.47 18.72 -3.52
C ILE A 32 9.91 19.21 -3.61
N THR A 33 10.64 18.85 -4.67
CA THR A 33 12.01 19.32 -4.90
C THR A 33 12.05 20.85 -4.98
N LYS A 34 11.13 21.46 -5.73
CA LYS A 34 11.01 22.94 -5.81
C LYS A 34 10.75 23.58 -4.44
N MET A 35 9.88 22.97 -3.62
CA MET A 35 9.56 23.46 -2.27
C MET A 35 10.72 23.31 -1.28
N SER A 36 11.56 22.28 -1.44
CA SER A 36 12.72 22.04 -0.58
C SER A 36 13.79 23.11 -0.68
N ILE A 37 14.01 23.64 -1.89
CA ILE A 37 14.98 24.71 -2.16
C ILE A 37 14.56 26.02 -1.45
N GLN A 38 13.26 26.22 -1.24
CA GLN A 38 12.71 27.43 -0.64
C GLN A 38 12.57 27.35 0.90
N GLN A 39 13.01 26.27 1.55
CA GLN A 39 12.94 26.02 3.02
C GLN A 39 11.63 26.43 3.71
N SER A 40 10.51 26.26 3.02
CA SER A 40 9.23 26.77 3.50
C SER A 40 8.53 25.76 4.41
N HIS A 41 7.77 26.26 5.38
CA HIS A 41 6.81 25.47 6.18
C HIS A 41 5.80 24.68 5.30
N SER A 42 5.73 24.97 4.00
CA SER A 42 4.92 24.23 3.04
C SER A 42 5.44 22.82 2.73
N LEU A 43 6.75 22.55 2.90
CA LEU A 43 7.34 21.24 2.59
C LEU A 43 6.81 20.15 3.53
N THR A 44 6.86 20.39 4.83
CA THR A 44 6.43 19.43 5.87
C THR A 44 4.94 19.14 5.76
N LYS A 45 4.12 20.18 5.50
CA LYS A 45 2.70 20.03 5.21
C LYS A 45 2.44 19.22 3.94
N THR A 46 3.18 19.47 2.87
CA THR A 46 3.04 18.71 1.61
C THR A 46 3.41 17.24 1.78
N LEU A 47 4.48 16.95 2.53
CA LEU A 47 4.85 15.57 2.87
C LEU A 47 3.76 14.88 3.71
N ALA A 48 3.23 15.57 4.72
CA ALA A 48 2.12 15.06 5.52
C ALA A 48 0.89 14.76 4.67
N ASP A 49 0.49 15.69 3.79
CA ASP A 49 -0.66 15.51 2.91
C ASP A 49 -0.45 14.34 1.94
N ASN A 50 0.74 14.19 1.36
CA ASN A 50 1.05 13.06 0.49
C ASN A 50 1.00 11.72 1.25
N MET A 51 1.55 11.66 2.47
CA MET A 51 1.46 10.45 3.31
C MET A 51 0.00 10.10 3.63
N ASN A 52 -0.83 11.10 3.96
CA ASN A 52 -2.25 10.86 4.24
C ASN A 52 -3.02 10.41 2.99
N ILE A 53 -2.74 10.99 1.82
CA ILE A 53 -3.30 10.53 0.54
C ILE A 53 -2.88 9.08 0.26
N GLN A 54 -1.61 8.74 0.50
CA GLN A 54 -1.11 7.40 0.31
C GLN A 54 -1.79 6.39 1.24
N LEU A 55 -2.04 6.75 2.51
CA LEU A 55 -2.83 5.90 3.43
C LEU A 55 -4.26 5.70 2.94
N ILE A 56 -4.91 6.76 2.43
CA ILE A 56 -6.27 6.69 1.87
C ILE A 56 -6.35 5.80 0.64
N LEU A 57 -5.28 5.69 -0.15
CA LEU A 57 -5.24 4.79 -1.30
C LEU A 57 -4.88 3.36 -0.90
N THR A 58 -3.87 3.20 -0.04
CA THR A 58 -3.29 1.89 0.27
C THR A 58 -4.15 1.05 1.22
N ILE A 59 -4.71 1.65 2.27
CA ILE A 59 -5.53 0.92 3.26
C ILE A 59 -6.70 0.19 2.57
N PRO A 60 -7.59 0.83 1.80
CA PRO A 60 -8.68 0.12 1.13
C PRO A 60 -8.16 -0.88 0.09
N MET A 61 -7.02 -0.64 -0.56
CA MET A 61 -6.43 -1.64 -1.47
C MET A 61 -6.06 -2.93 -0.72
N VAL A 62 -5.47 -2.85 0.48
CA VAL A 62 -5.17 -4.04 1.29
C VAL A 62 -6.46 -4.83 1.59
N PHE A 63 -7.47 -4.17 2.14
CA PHE A 63 -8.73 -4.81 2.49
C PHE A 63 -9.49 -5.36 1.26
N GLY A 64 -9.53 -4.59 0.17
CA GLY A 64 -10.17 -5.00 -1.08
C GLY A 64 -9.48 -6.20 -1.70
N LEU A 65 -8.14 -6.22 -1.74
CA LEU A 65 -7.39 -7.38 -2.21
C LEU A 65 -7.72 -8.61 -1.38
N ILE A 66 -7.65 -8.52 -0.04
CA ILE A 66 -7.93 -9.66 0.85
C ILE A 66 -9.36 -10.20 0.63
N ALA A 67 -10.36 -9.32 0.47
CA ALA A 67 -11.74 -9.75 0.22
C ALA A 67 -11.93 -10.47 -1.12
N ILE A 68 -11.19 -10.06 -2.16
CA ILE A 68 -11.36 -10.53 -3.53
C ILE A 68 -10.47 -11.75 -3.85
N MET A 69 -9.34 -11.90 -3.16
CA MET A 69 -8.33 -12.94 -3.44
C MET A 69 -8.90 -14.37 -3.56
N PRO A 70 -9.79 -14.86 -2.67
CA PRO A 70 -10.28 -16.24 -2.77
C PRO A 70 -10.94 -16.53 -4.13
N SER A 71 -11.86 -15.66 -4.55
CA SER A 71 -12.56 -15.80 -5.82
C SER A 71 -11.64 -15.56 -7.00
N PHE A 72 -10.77 -14.56 -6.91
CA PHE A 72 -9.79 -14.26 -7.95
C PHE A 72 -8.88 -15.47 -8.26
N TYR A 73 -8.35 -16.11 -7.22
CA TYR A 73 -7.46 -17.26 -7.39
C TYR A 73 -8.17 -18.47 -8.01
N LEU A 74 -9.39 -18.74 -7.58
CA LEU A 74 -10.19 -19.87 -8.08
C LEU A 74 -10.39 -19.82 -9.60
N TRP A 75 -10.76 -18.67 -10.16
CA TRP A 75 -11.01 -18.58 -11.61
C TRP A 75 -9.77 -18.27 -12.45
N PHE A 76 -8.79 -17.56 -11.88
CA PHE A 76 -7.60 -17.13 -12.64
C PHE A 76 -6.50 -18.18 -12.65
N PHE A 77 -6.21 -18.80 -11.50
CA PHE A 77 -5.17 -19.82 -11.37
C PHE A 77 -5.72 -21.25 -11.24
N GLY A 78 -7.00 -21.40 -10.88
CA GLY A 78 -7.62 -22.70 -10.63
C GLY A 78 -7.58 -23.11 -9.15
N GLU A 79 -8.35 -24.15 -8.81
CA GLU A 79 -8.48 -24.64 -7.43
C GLU A 79 -7.16 -25.11 -6.81
N GLU A 80 -6.22 -25.58 -7.62
CA GLU A 80 -4.89 -26.02 -7.18
C GLU A 80 -4.11 -24.92 -6.44
N PHE A 81 -4.40 -23.65 -6.76
CA PHE A 81 -3.76 -22.49 -6.14
C PHE A 81 -4.57 -21.87 -4.99
N ALA A 82 -5.74 -22.42 -4.65
CA ALA A 82 -6.56 -21.91 -3.53
C ALA A 82 -5.81 -21.98 -2.19
N SER A 83 -4.93 -22.96 -2.03
CA SER A 83 -4.04 -23.11 -0.86
C SER A 83 -3.07 -21.94 -0.66
N THR A 84 -2.89 -21.08 -1.67
CA THR A 84 -1.96 -19.94 -1.66
C THR A 84 -2.64 -18.63 -1.23
N VAL A 85 -3.96 -18.61 -1.09
CA VAL A 85 -4.73 -17.44 -0.63
C VAL A 85 -4.23 -16.90 0.72
N PRO A 86 -3.91 -17.71 1.75
CA PRO A 86 -3.38 -17.20 3.02
C PRO A 86 -2.03 -16.49 2.85
N LEU A 87 -1.16 -16.98 1.96
CA LEU A 87 0.12 -16.33 1.64
C LEU A 87 -0.13 -14.93 1.05
N MET A 88 -1.16 -14.80 0.22
CA MET A 88 -1.54 -13.52 -0.35
C MET A 88 -2.10 -12.54 0.66
N THR A 89 -2.90 -13.02 1.61
CA THR A 89 -3.39 -12.18 2.71
C THR A 89 -2.22 -11.57 3.50
N ILE A 90 -1.18 -12.36 3.76
CA ILE A 90 0.05 -11.90 4.43
C ILE A 90 0.75 -10.83 3.57
N LEU A 91 1.01 -11.15 2.30
CA LEU A 91 1.74 -10.24 1.42
C LEU A 91 0.95 -8.98 1.06
N ALA A 92 -0.39 -8.99 1.11
CA ALA A 92 -1.23 -7.83 0.81
C ALA A 92 -0.88 -6.61 1.69
N ILE A 93 -0.43 -6.85 2.93
CA ILE A 93 0.03 -5.79 3.85
C ILE A 93 1.20 -4.99 3.24
N LEU A 94 2.02 -5.60 2.36
CA LEU A 94 3.11 -4.90 1.67
C LEU A 94 2.62 -3.80 0.74
N VAL A 95 1.37 -3.87 0.25
CA VAL A 95 0.75 -2.81 -0.57
C VAL A 95 0.62 -1.52 0.24
N LEU A 96 0.56 -1.58 1.57
CA LEU A 96 0.61 -0.41 2.44
C LEU A 96 2.04 0.04 2.73
N ILE A 97 2.91 -0.90 3.08
CA ILE A 97 4.23 -0.58 3.63
C ILE A 97 5.21 -0.11 2.54
N ILE A 98 5.28 -0.83 1.42
CA ILE A 98 6.27 -0.55 0.37
C ILE A 98 6.09 0.87 -0.19
N PRO A 99 4.87 1.31 -0.57
CA PRO A 99 4.68 2.66 -1.08
C PRO A 99 5.03 3.74 -0.04
N LEU A 100 4.65 3.57 1.24
CA LEU A 100 5.04 4.50 2.31
C LEU A 100 6.56 4.60 2.46
N ASN A 101 7.25 3.45 2.39
CA ASN A 101 8.71 3.39 2.40
C ASN A 101 9.31 4.17 1.22
N MET A 102 8.75 4.00 0.02
CA MET A 102 9.20 4.67 -1.19
C MET A 102 8.94 6.18 -1.14
N LEU A 103 7.79 6.61 -0.61
CA LEU A 103 7.47 8.02 -0.37
C LEU A 103 8.50 8.66 0.55
N ILE A 104 8.74 8.12 1.76
CA ILE A 104 9.68 8.72 2.72
C ILE A 104 11.10 8.74 2.13
N SER A 105 11.50 7.67 1.44
CA SER A 105 12.83 7.58 0.83
C SER A 105 13.03 8.62 -0.26
N ARG A 106 12.10 8.69 -1.22
CA ARG A 106 12.26 9.49 -2.44
C ARG A 106 11.84 10.94 -2.25
N GLN A 107 10.74 11.19 -1.54
CA GLN A 107 10.18 12.53 -1.35
C GLN A 107 10.79 13.27 -0.16
N TYR A 108 11.45 12.58 0.78
CA TYR A 108 12.10 13.23 1.93
C TYR A 108 13.60 13.00 1.96
N LEU A 109 14.08 11.76 2.12
CA LEU A 109 15.51 11.52 2.35
C LEU A 109 16.40 11.98 1.19
N LEU A 110 16.02 11.66 -0.06
CA LEU A 110 16.78 12.10 -1.23
C LEU A 110 16.72 13.62 -1.42
N ILE A 111 15.55 14.23 -1.25
CA ILE A 111 15.34 15.66 -1.50
C ILE A 111 16.06 16.53 -0.45
N VAL A 112 16.08 16.12 0.82
CA VAL A 112 16.80 16.83 1.90
C VAL A 112 18.29 16.41 1.96
N ASN A 113 18.80 15.76 0.91
CA ASN A 113 20.19 15.33 0.77
C ASN A 113 20.70 14.41 1.90
N LYS A 114 19.80 13.62 2.52
CA LYS A 114 20.13 12.60 3.52
C LYS A 114 20.53 11.27 2.87
N ILE A 115 21.41 11.34 1.85
CA ILE A 115 21.80 10.19 1.02
C ILE A 115 22.45 9.07 1.86
N ARG A 116 23.23 9.42 2.90
CA ARG A 116 23.85 8.43 3.80
C ARG A 116 22.80 7.57 4.52
N LEU A 117 21.73 8.19 5.03
CA LEU A 117 20.62 7.48 5.68
C LEU A 117 19.86 6.61 4.66
N TYR A 118 19.63 7.12 3.45
CA TYR A 118 19.00 6.37 2.37
C TYR A 118 19.81 5.11 2.02
N ASN A 119 21.10 5.24 1.72
CA ASN A 119 21.97 4.12 1.39
C ASN A 119 22.08 3.12 2.54
N ALA A 120 22.30 3.59 3.77
CA ALA A 120 22.35 2.72 4.95
C ALA A 120 21.05 1.92 5.12
N SER A 121 19.89 2.55 4.94
CA SER A 121 18.59 1.87 5.05
C SER A 121 18.43 0.76 4.00
N ILE A 122 18.87 0.99 2.77
CA ILE A 122 18.76 -0.01 1.70
C ILE A 122 19.74 -1.16 1.93
N THR A 123 21.00 -0.87 2.27
CA THR A 123 22.01 -1.90 2.52
C THR A 123 21.63 -2.78 3.70
N ILE A 124 21.24 -2.17 4.83
CA ILE A 124 20.81 -2.92 6.03
C ILE A 124 19.53 -3.69 5.76
N GLY A 125 18.56 -3.10 5.04
CA GLY A 125 17.36 -3.80 4.61
C GLY A 125 17.66 -5.02 3.74
N ALA A 126 18.58 -4.91 2.78
CA ALA A 126 18.96 -6.03 1.92
C ALA A 126 19.61 -7.17 2.72
N VAL A 127 20.55 -6.85 3.62
CA VAL A 127 21.21 -7.84 4.49
C VAL A 127 20.19 -8.48 5.43
N MET A 128 19.34 -7.69 6.08
CA MET A 128 18.31 -8.17 6.98
C MET A 128 17.32 -9.10 6.26
N ASN A 129 16.83 -8.72 5.08
CA ASN A 129 15.94 -9.56 4.28
C ASN A 129 16.60 -10.87 3.89
N LEU A 130 17.88 -10.85 3.50
CA LEU A 130 18.62 -12.05 3.13
C LEU A 130 18.77 -13.01 4.33
N VAL A 131 19.22 -12.49 5.48
CA VAL A 131 19.38 -13.28 6.70
C VAL A 131 18.05 -13.85 7.17
N LEU A 132 17.00 -13.02 7.23
CA LEU A 132 15.67 -13.48 7.62
C LEU A 132 15.10 -14.49 6.62
N CYS A 133 15.29 -14.30 5.31
CA CYS A 133 14.87 -15.28 4.33
C CYS A 133 15.55 -16.62 4.56
N LEU A 134 16.88 -16.66 4.73
CA LEU A 134 17.60 -17.93 4.97
C LEU A 134 17.08 -18.68 6.20
N VAL A 135 16.87 -17.95 7.31
CA VAL A 135 16.38 -18.54 8.57
C VAL A 135 14.92 -18.96 8.45
N LEU A 136 14.03 -18.06 8.04
CA LEU A 136 12.59 -18.32 8.04
C LEU A 136 12.17 -19.28 6.93
N ILE A 137 12.85 -19.32 5.79
CA ILE A 137 12.55 -20.32 4.74
C ILE A 137 12.85 -21.73 5.27
N TYR A 138 13.92 -21.91 6.05
CA TYR A 138 14.23 -23.21 6.65
C TYR A 138 13.10 -23.72 7.56
N PHE A 139 12.48 -22.85 8.35
CA PHE A 139 11.42 -23.25 9.29
C PHE A 139 9.99 -23.21 8.70
N TYR A 140 9.71 -22.27 7.79
CA TYR A 140 8.34 -21.94 7.34
C TYR A 140 8.16 -21.95 5.81
N GLY A 141 9.19 -22.35 5.04
CA GLY A 141 9.14 -22.41 3.58
C GLY A 141 8.73 -21.08 2.94
N ILE A 142 7.72 -21.13 2.05
CA ILE A 142 7.23 -19.97 1.31
C ILE A 142 6.62 -18.88 2.20
N TYR A 143 5.97 -19.27 3.31
CA TYR A 143 5.46 -18.32 4.30
C TYR A 143 6.61 -17.61 5.01
N GLY A 144 7.71 -18.33 5.24
CA GLY A 144 8.93 -17.76 5.79
C GLY A 144 9.49 -16.62 4.94
N ALA A 145 9.50 -16.79 3.61
CA ALA A 145 9.90 -15.73 2.69
C ALA A 145 8.98 -14.50 2.76
N ALA A 146 7.66 -14.70 2.84
CA ALA A 146 6.69 -13.60 2.97
C ALA A 146 6.85 -12.84 4.30
N ILE A 147 7.01 -13.57 5.40
CA ILE A 147 7.20 -12.99 6.74
C ILE A 147 8.54 -12.24 6.81
N ALA A 148 9.62 -12.81 6.28
CA ALA A 148 10.92 -12.15 6.21
C ALA A 148 10.83 -10.80 5.47
N ARG A 149 10.12 -10.77 4.35
CA ARG A 149 9.88 -9.54 3.57
C ARG A 149 9.08 -8.52 4.37
N LEU A 150 8.00 -8.94 5.04
CA LEU A 150 7.19 -8.06 5.88
C LEU A 150 7.99 -7.47 7.03
N ILE A 151 8.70 -8.29 7.81
CA ILE A 151 9.50 -7.84 8.94
C ILE A 151 10.55 -6.82 8.48
N THR A 152 11.21 -7.09 7.35
CA THR A 152 12.20 -6.17 6.81
C THR A 152 11.58 -4.84 6.39
N GLU A 153 10.47 -4.86 5.66
CA GLU A 153 9.80 -3.64 5.21
C GLU A 153 9.24 -2.82 6.39
N PHE A 154 8.70 -3.48 7.43
CA PHE A 154 8.29 -2.83 8.67
C PHE A 154 9.47 -2.20 9.40
N PHE A 155 10.59 -2.90 9.53
CA PHE A 155 11.80 -2.35 10.15
C PHE A 155 12.28 -1.08 9.42
N LEU A 156 12.34 -1.13 8.08
CA LEU A 156 12.70 0.02 7.27
C LEU A 156 11.72 1.18 7.44
N LEU A 157 10.42 0.88 7.50
CA LEU A 157 9.38 1.90 7.69
C LEU A 157 9.56 2.60 9.04
N ILE A 158 9.72 1.85 10.14
CA ILE A 158 9.92 2.41 11.48
C ILE A 158 11.17 3.28 11.50
N TRP A 159 12.29 2.79 10.98
CA TRP A 159 13.54 3.54 10.95
C TRP A 159 13.39 4.86 10.18
N ARG A 160 12.80 4.82 8.98
CA ARG A 160 12.57 6.03 8.16
C ARG A 160 11.55 6.97 8.79
N PHE A 161 10.54 6.43 9.47
CA PHE A 161 9.51 7.20 10.14
C PHE A 161 10.09 7.99 11.33
N ILE A 162 11.01 7.41 12.11
CA ILE A 162 11.72 8.14 13.19
C ILE A 162 12.46 9.37 12.65
N ASP A 163 13.01 9.31 11.44
CA ASP A 163 13.70 10.46 10.86
C ASP A 163 12.75 11.51 10.27
N ILE A 164 11.58 11.12 9.77
CA ILE A 164 10.58 12.07 9.25
C ILE A 164 9.81 12.77 10.38
N THR A 165 9.63 12.14 11.55
CA THR A 165 8.97 12.79 12.69
C THR A 165 9.79 13.96 13.25
N LYS A 166 11.11 13.99 13.00
CA LYS A 166 11.99 15.11 13.40
C LYS A 166 11.64 16.43 12.70
N ILE A 167 10.95 16.39 11.56
CA ILE A 167 10.55 17.59 10.80
C ILE A 167 9.06 17.95 10.99
N ASN A 168 8.45 17.53 12.10
CA ASN A 168 7.04 17.84 12.44
C ASN A 168 6.01 17.42 11.37
N VAL A 169 6.30 16.40 10.59
CA VAL A 169 5.31 15.76 9.70
C VAL A 169 4.29 15.02 10.57
N LYS A 170 3.04 15.47 10.56
CA LYS A 170 1.95 14.90 11.36
C LYS A 170 0.94 14.20 10.45
N LEU A 171 0.71 12.92 10.70
CA LEU A 171 -0.39 12.19 10.09
C LEU A 171 -1.73 12.72 10.63
N ASN A 172 -2.74 12.79 9.78
CA ASN A 172 -4.08 13.16 10.21
C ASN A 172 -4.80 11.92 10.75
N ILE A 173 -4.68 11.72 12.06
CA ILE A 173 -5.25 10.57 12.77
C ILE A 173 -6.74 10.40 12.49
N VAL A 174 -7.50 11.51 12.46
CA VAL A 174 -8.94 11.47 12.16
C VAL A 174 -9.19 10.90 10.77
N SER A 175 -8.42 11.36 9.78
CA SER A 175 -8.53 10.88 8.41
C SER A 175 -8.13 9.42 8.26
N THR A 176 -7.07 8.99 8.96
CA THR A 176 -6.63 7.59 9.00
C THR A 176 -7.70 6.69 9.63
N ILE A 177 -8.30 7.10 10.76
CA ILE A 177 -9.37 6.34 11.41
C ILE A 177 -10.60 6.23 10.49
N GLN A 178 -11.02 7.33 9.86
CA GLN A 178 -12.11 7.31 8.87
C GLN A 178 -11.81 6.32 7.73
N CYS A 179 -10.58 6.33 7.22
CA CYS A 179 -10.15 5.40 6.18
C CYS A 179 -10.21 3.94 6.63
N VAL A 180 -9.73 3.63 7.83
CA VAL A 180 -9.77 2.26 8.38
C VAL A 180 -11.22 1.80 8.57
N ILE A 181 -12.09 2.63 9.14
CA ILE A 181 -13.51 2.32 9.31
C ILE A 181 -14.16 2.06 7.94
N ALA A 182 -13.94 2.96 6.96
CA ALA A 182 -14.50 2.81 5.62
C ALA A 182 -13.98 1.54 4.92
N ALA A 183 -12.69 1.21 5.07
CA ALA A 183 -12.10 0.02 4.48
C ALA A 183 -12.60 -1.29 5.14
N VAL A 184 -12.79 -1.30 6.46
CA VAL A 184 -13.37 -2.44 7.18
C VAL A 184 -14.84 -2.65 6.79
N MET A 185 -15.64 -1.58 6.71
CA MET A 185 -17.02 -1.67 6.25
C MET A 185 -17.11 -2.15 4.79
N MET A 186 -16.24 -1.63 3.92
CA MET A 186 -16.10 -2.11 2.55
C MET A 186 -15.73 -3.60 2.51
N PHE A 187 -14.78 -4.04 3.33
CA PHE A 187 -14.39 -5.45 3.42
C PHE A 187 -15.57 -6.36 3.79
N ILE A 188 -16.38 -5.95 4.77
CA ILE A 188 -17.59 -6.70 5.17
C ILE A 188 -18.58 -6.79 4.01
N VAL A 189 -18.87 -5.67 3.34
CA VAL A 189 -19.77 -5.64 2.17
C VAL A 189 -19.27 -6.54 1.06
N LEU A 190 -17.97 -6.46 0.72
CA LEU A 190 -17.38 -7.31 -0.30
C LEU A 190 -17.41 -8.79 0.11
N GLY A 191 -17.17 -9.13 1.37
CA GLY A 191 -17.27 -10.51 1.87
C GLY A 191 -18.67 -11.09 1.71
N VAL A 192 -19.71 -10.31 2.04
CA VAL A 192 -21.11 -10.71 1.86
C VAL A 192 -21.45 -10.87 0.38
N VAL A 193 -21.11 -9.89 -0.46
CA VAL A 193 -21.42 -9.95 -1.89
C VAL A 193 -20.67 -11.08 -2.59
N ASN A 194 -19.40 -11.30 -2.23
CA ASN A 194 -18.56 -12.36 -2.79
C ASN A 194 -19.10 -13.76 -2.46
N HIS A 195 -19.80 -13.94 -1.33
CA HIS A 195 -20.42 -15.21 -0.98
C HIS A 195 -21.55 -15.62 -1.95
N TYR A 196 -22.25 -14.65 -2.54
CA TYR A 196 -23.36 -14.90 -3.46
C TYR A 196 -22.97 -14.91 -4.94
N LEU A 197 -21.73 -14.55 -5.27
CA LEU A 197 -21.25 -14.48 -6.64
C LEU A 197 -20.44 -15.72 -7.02
N PRO A 198 -20.60 -16.24 -8.24
CA PRO A 198 -19.73 -17.32 -8.72
C PRO A 198 -18.30 -16.80 -8.94
N PRO A 199 -17.26 -17.62 -8.68
CA PRO A 199 -15.86 -17.23 -8.89
C PRO A 199 -15.60 -17.11 -10.40
N THR A 200 -15.80 -15.92 -10.94
CA THR A 200 -15.63 -15.59 -12.36
C THR A 200 -14.93 -14.25 -12.52
N MET A 201 -14.35 -14.02 -13.71
CA MET A 201 -13.75 -12.73 -14.06
C MET A 201 -14.73 -11.58 -13.90
N TYR A 202 -15.98 -11.74 -14.37
CA TYR A 202 -17.01 -10.72 -14.29
C TYR A 202 -17.41 -10.41 -12.84
N ALA A 203 -17.57 -11.44 -12.00
CA ALA A 203 -17.84 -11.25 -10.57
C ALA A 203 -16.72 -10.48 -9.86
N THR A 204 -15.46 -10.78 -10.20
CA THR A 204 -14.29 -10.08 -9.63
C THR A 204 -14.27 -8.62 -10.04
N LEU A 205 -14.51 -8.29 -11.31
CA LEU A 205 -14.59 -6.91 -11.78
C LEU A 205 -15.74 -6.14 -11.11
N LEU A 206 -16.88 -6.81 -10.91
CA LEU A 206 -18.03 -6.25 -10.21
C LEU A 206 -17.72 -6.00 -8.72
N LEU A 207 -17.01 -6.92 -8.05
CA LEU A 207 -16.54 -6.72 -6.66
C LEU A 207 -15.58 -5.54 -6.55
N ILE A 208 -14.63 -5.39 -7.48
CA ILE A 208 -13.73 -4.22 -7.52
C ILE A 208 -14.55 -2.93 -7.66
N ALA A 209 -15.51 -2.89 -8.59
CA ALA A 209 -16.37 -1.72 -8.79
C ALA A 209 -17.21 -1.39 -7.55
N ILE A 210 -17.84 -2.40 -6.93
CA ILE A 210 -18.60 -2.22 -5.68
C ILE A 210 -17.69 -1.71 -4.56
N GLY A 211 -16.50 -2.29 -4.41
CA GLY A 211 -15.54 -1.87 -3.39
C GLY A 211 -15.17 -0.40 -3.52
N ILE A 212 -14.82 0.04 -4.73
CA ILE A 212 -14.50 1.43 -5.03
C ILE A 212 -15.70 2.35 -4.69
N VAL A 213 -16.90 1.98 -5.13
CA VAL A 213 -18.11 2.80 -4.89
C VAL A 213 -18.44 2.89 -3.40
N VAL A 214 -18.47 1.76 -2.70
CA VAL A 214 -18.77 1.70 -1.26
C VAL A 214 -17.75 2.51 -0.45
N TYR A 215 -16.46 2.32 -0.73
CA TYR A 215 -15.40 3.06 -0.05
C TYR A 215 -15.51 4.58 -0.29
N LEU A 216 -15.69 5.01 -1.55
CA LEU A 216 -15.81 6.43 -1.88
C LEU A 216 -17.07 7.05 -1.26
N LEU A 217 -18.21 6.36 -1.28
CA LEU A 217 -19.43 6.83 -0.64
C LEU A 217 -19.24 7.02 0.86
N LEU A 218 -18.67 6.03 1.57
CA LEU A 218 -18.38 6.13 3.00
C LEU A 218 -17.41 7.27 3.32
N MET A 219 -16.37 7.45 2.52
CA MET A 219 -15.42 8.54 2.72
C MET A 219 -16.06 9.92 2.45
N MET A 220 -16.99 10.01 1.50
CA MET A 220 -17.76 11.22 1.23
C MET A 220 -18.75 11.55 2.35
N THR A 221 -19.46 10.56 2.91
CA THR A 221 -20.38 10.76 4.03
C THR A 221 -19.64 11.17 5.31
N MET A 222 -18.46 10.60 5.55
CA MET A 222 -17.56 11.00 6.64
C MET A 222 -16.85 12.35 6.40
N LYS A 223 -17.08 12.99 5.24
CA LYS A 223 -16.53 14.29 4.83
C LYS A 223 -14.99 14.33 4.89
N ASN A 224 -14.33 13.24 4.51
CA ASN A 224 -12.87 13.16 4.55
C ASN A 224 -12.23 14.24 3.65
N GLN A 225 -11.33 15.04 4.24
CA GLN A 225 -10.76 16.22 3.59
C GLN A 225 -9.96 15.89 2.32
N TYR A 226 -9.24 14.77 2.29
CA TYR A 226 -8.36 14.41 1.18
C TYR A 226 -9.13 13.84 0.00
N VAL A 227 -10.15 13.01 0.24
CA VAL A 227 -11.05 12.54 -0.83
C VAL A 227 -11.75 13.73 -1.49
N ARG A 228 -12.22 14.69 -0.69
CA ARG A 228 -12.81 15.93 -1.21
C ARG A 228 -11.81 16.78 -2.00
N GLN A 229 -10.55 16.81 -1.59
CA GLN A 229 -9.49 17.51 -2.32
C GLN A 229 -9.22 16.86 -3.69
N ILE A 230 -9.13 15.54 -3.74
CA ILE A 230 -8.93 14.77 -4.99
C ILE A 230 -10.10 15.01 -5.96
N LEU A 231 -11.34 14.86 -5.49
CA LEU A 231 -12.53 15.08 -6.31
C LEU A 231 -12.63 16.52 -6.86
N ARG A 232 -12.22 17.52 -6.07
CA ARG A 232 -12.17 18.91 -6.53
C ARG A 232 -11.15 19.12 -7.64
N HIS A 233 -9.96 18.51 -7.54
CA HIS A 233 -8.93 18.62 -8.58
C HIS A 233 -9.36 17.95 -9.89
N LEU A 234 -10.06 16.81 -9.81
CA LEU A 234 -10.62 16.16 -10.99
C LEU A 234 -11.66 17.05 -11.68
N ARG A 235 -12.58 17.65 -10.91
CA ARG A 235 -13.63 18.53 -11.46
C ARG A 235 -13.07 19.79 -12.14
N HIS A 236 -11.95 20.33 -11.65
CA HIS A 236 -11.35 21.55 -12.19
C HIS A 236 -10.49 21.34 -13.44
N LYS A 237 -10.19 20.08 -13.79
CA LYS A 237 -9.44 19.70 -15.00
C LYS A 237 -10.35 19.34 -16.18
N THR A 238 -11.66 19.29 -15.96
CA THR A 238 -12.69 18.90 -16.95
C THR A 238 -13.56 20.08 -17.42
N ILE A 239 -13.17 21.32 -17.07
CA ILE A 239 -13.75 22.59 -17.54
C ILE A 239 -12.60 23.39 -18.15
#